data_AF-A0A9X2NAE6-F1
#
_entry.id   AF-A0A9X2NAE6-F1
#
_cell.length_a   1.000
_cell.length_b   1.000
_cell.length_c   1.000
_cell.angle_alpha   90.00
_cell.angle_beta   90.00
_cell.angle_gamma   90.00
#
_symmetry.space_group_name_H-M   'P 1'
#
loop_
_entity.id
_entity.type
_entity.pdbx_description
1 polymer ?
#
loop_
_entity_poly.entity_id
_entity_poly.type
_entity_poly.pdbx_seq_one_letter_code
_entity_poly.pdbx_strand_id
1 'polypeptide(L)'
;MTTPTDLLIARQLEVHDHLIGRGWRLDGDAGPGDAKFLDDPTAGWSYPASFGGARTNTVGDATPSVLQCYFTFDNEGDVVFAAVPAGNLHGSGCAAHDTTERQYPLTARGTVDLPALTAELDDLEPRARAHDVRALVECLFFGPCPR
;
A
#
# COMPACT_ATOMS: atom_id res chain seq x y z
N MET A 1 -31.63 10.46 -2.04
CA MET A 1 -30.47 10.92 -2.83
C MET A 1 -29.24 10.56 -2.02
N THR A 2 -28.28 9.86 -2.61
CA THR A 2 -27.00 9.54 -1.97
C THR A 2 -26.15 10.80 -1.95
N THR A 3 -25.57 11.17 -0.80
CA THR A 3 -24.70 12.35 -0.72
C THR A 3 -23.30 12.04 -1.28
N PRO A 4 -22.49 13.06 -1.63
CA PRO A 4 -21.09 12.84 -2.02
C PRO A 4 -20.29 12.09 -0.96
N THR A 5 -20.58 12.33 0.33
CA THR A 5 -19.97 11.64 1.47
C THR A 5 -20.37 10.16 1.54
N ASP A 6 -21.66 9.84 1.38
CA ASP A 6 -22.14 8.45 1.37
C ASP A 6 -21.52 7.65 0.23
N LEU A 7 -21.36 8.28 -0.95
CA LEU A 7 -20.65 7.68 -2.09
C LEU A 7 -19.18 7.41 -1.74
N LEU A 8 -18.49 8.38 -1.14
CA LEU A 8 -17.08 8.24 -0.74
C LEU A 8 -16.89 7.07 0.23
N ILE A 9 -17.72 7.00 1.28
CA ILE A 9 -17.71 5.93 2.28
C ILE A 9 -17.95 4.57 1.60
N ALA A 10 -18.96 4.45 0.72
CA ALA A 10 -19.23 3.19 0.02
C ALA A 10 -18.02 2.69 -0.79
N ARG A 11 -17.30 3.60 -1.47
CA ARG A 11 -16.09 3.27 -2.25
C ARG A 11 -14.92 2.80 -1.36
N GLN A 12 -14.76 3.40 -0.18
CA GLN A 12 -13.74 2.99 0.79
C GLN A 12 -14.05 1.60 1.38
N LEU A 13 -15.32 1.32 1.66
CA LEU A 13 -15.78 0.01 2.13
C LEU A 13 -15.62 -1.09 1.06
N GLU A 14 -15.90 -0.80 -0.21
CA GLU A 14 -15.64 -1.74 -1.33
C GLU A 14 -14.16 -2.17 -1.39
N VAL A 15 -13.23 -1.23 -1.22
CA VAL A 15 -11.78 -1.51 -1.17
C VAL A 15 -11.39 -2.23 0.12
N HIS A 16 -11.98 -1.84 1.26
CA HIS A 16 -11.76 -2.51 2.54
C HIS A 16 -12.10 -3.99 2.48
N ASP A 17 -13.32 -4.33 2.07
CA ASP A 17 -13.81 -5.70 1.97
C ASP A 17 -12.95 -6.53 1.00
N HIS A 18 -12.52 -5.91 -0.12
CA HIS A 18 -11.61 -6.53 -1.06
C HIS A 18 -10.26 -6.91 -0.43
N LEU A 19 -9.61 -5.97 0.29
CA LEU A 19 -8.30 -6.18 0.90
C LEU A 19 -8.34 -7.13 2.11
N ILE A 20 -9.35 -6.99 2.98
CA ILE A 20 -9.54 -7.90 4.12
C ILE A 20 -9.81 -9.33 3.63
N GLY A 21 -10.56 -9.50 2.53
CA GLY A 21 -10.74 -10.80 1.87
C GLY A 21 -9.45 -11.45 1.37
N ARG A 22 -8.40 -10.66 1.11
CA ARG A 22 -7.05 -11.10 0.73
C ARG A 22 -6.10 -11.28 1.95
N GLY A 23 -6.57 -11.04 3.17
CA GLY A 23 -5.79 -11.18 4.40
C GLY A 23 -4.93 -9.97 4.76
N TRP A 24 -5.25 -8.80 4.23
CA TRP A 24 -4.65 -7.52 4.64
C TRP A 24 -5.17 -7.10 6.01
N ARG A 25 -4.48 -6.16 6.66
CA ARG A 25 -4.91 -5.53 7.91
C ARG A 25 -5.13 -4.04 7.68
N LEU A 26 -6.24 -3.51 8.16
CA LEU A 26 -6.45 -2.06 8.27
C LEU A 26 -5.53 -1.48 9.36
N ASP A 27 -4.85 -0.39 9.03
CA ASP A 27 -4.05 0.43 9.94
C ASP A 27 -4.66 1.83 10.06
N GLY A 28 -4.30 2.55 11.14
CA GLY A 28 -4.86 3.85 11.49
C GLY A 28 -5.88 3.79 12.64
N ASP A 29 -6.32 4.97 13.10
CA ASP A 29 -7.31 5.12 14.17
C ASP A 29 -8.74 5.26 13.62
N ALA A 30 -8.90 5.79 12.40
CA ALA A 30 -10.17 5.90 11.70
C ALA A 30 -10.49 4.65 10.85
N GLY A 31 -11.78 4.29 10.76
CA GLY A 31 -12.23 3.20 9.88
C GLY A 31 -12.63 3.71 8.48
N PRO A 32 -12.60 2.86 7.43
CA PRO A 32 -13.04 3.22 6.07
C PRO A 32 -14.56 3.44 5.94
N GLY A 33 -15.29 3.44 7.06
CA GLY A 33 -16.66 3.93 7.16
C GLY A 33 -16.76 5.40 7.57
N ASP A 34 -15.66 6.02 8.00
CA ASP A 34 -15.64 7.37 8.56
C ASP A 34 -15.34 8.42 7.51
N ALA A 35 -16.09 9.53 7.52
CA ALA A 35 -15.86 10.66 6.61
C ALA A 35 -14.47 11.32 6.76
N LYS A 36 -13.71 10.96 7.80
CA LYS A 36 -12.33 11.42 8.07
C LYS A 36 -11.26 10.41 7.65
N PHE A 37 -11.62 9.25 7.08
CA PHE A 37 -10.63 8.21 6.75
C PHE A 37 -9.55 8.69 5.78
N LEU A 38 -9.90 9.55 4.80
CA LEU A 38 -8.91 10.19 3.92
C LEU A 38 -8.02 11.22 4.63
N ASP A 39 -8.47 11.76 5.76
CA ASP A 39 -7.79 12.83 6.49
C ASP A 39 -6.85 12.29 7.58
N ASP A 40 -6.89 10.99 7.86
CA ASP A 40 -5.98 10.31 8.80
C ASP A 40 -4.69 9.92 8.05
N PRO A 41 -3.53 10.55 8.35
CA PRO A 41 -2.27 10.27 7.65
C PRO A 41 -1.69 8.88 7.99
N THR A 42 -2.32 8.13 8.89
CA THR A 42 -1.97 6.75 9.23
C THR A 42 -2.97 5.72 8.71
N ALA A 43 -4.08 6.18 8.12
CA ALA A 43 -5.12 5.32 7.58
C ALA A 43 -4.67 4.62 6.29
N GLY A 44 -4.78 3.29 6.28
CA GLY A 44 -4.41 2.48 5.14
C GLY A 44 -4.56 1.00 5.45
N TRP A 45 -3.92 0.18 4.62
CA TRP A 45 -3.85 -1.26 4.81
C TRP A 45 -2.42 -1.73 4.63
N SER A 46 -1.90 -2.53 5.56
CA SER A 46 -0.67 -3.29 5.39
C SER A 46 -0.96 -4.75 5.07
N TYR A 47 -0.05 -5.37 4.33
CA TYR A 47 -0.08 -6.80 4.04
C TYR A 47 0.79 -7.57 5.05
N PRO A 48 0.22 -8.26 6.06
CA PRO A 48 1.00 -8.78 7.19
C PRO A 48 1.92 -9.95 6.84
N ALA A 49 1.67 -10.62 5.71
CA ALA A 49 2.51 -11.70 5.21
C ALA A 49 3.72 -11.21 4.39
N SER A 50 3.93 -9.90 4.26
CA SER A 50 5.18 -9.32 3.74
C SER A 50 6.40 -9.96 4.40
N PHE A 51 7.47 -10.14 3.63
CA PHE A 51 8.71 -10.79 4.06
C PHE A 51 8.52 -12.24 4.58
N GLY A 52 7.50 -12.94 4.08
CA GLY A 52 7.19 -14.32 4.47
C GLY A 52 6.74 -14.46 5.93
N GLY A 53 6.26 -13.37 6.56
CA GLY A 53 5.93 -13.34 7.98
C GLY A 53 7.14 -13.21 8.90
N ALA A 54 8.32 -12.87 8.37
CA ALA A 54 9.48 -12.54 9.19
C ALA A 54 9.20 -11.28 10.03
N ARG A 55 9.29 -11.42 11.37
CA ARG A 55 9.13 -10.27 12.26
C ARG A 55 10.34 -9.35 12.16
N THR A 56 10.14 -8.18 11.57
CA THR A 56 11.08 -7.05 11.63
C THR A 56 10.86 -6.24 12.92
N ASN A 57 11.92 -5.59 13.41
CA ASN A 57 11.80 -4.52 14.41
C ASN A 57 11.88 -3.19 13.67
N THR A 58 10.91 -2.30 13.88
CA THR A 58 10.91 -0.98 13.24
C THR A 58 11.98 -0.07 13.86
N VAL A 59 12.88 0.44 13.03
CA VAL A 59 13.98 1.35 13.36
C VAL A 59 13.96 2.53 12.38
N GLY A 60 12.86 3.29 12.39
CA GLY A 60 12.62 4.39 11.43
C GLY A 60 12.83 3.94 9.98
N ASP A 61 13.42 4.81 9.18
CA ASP A 61 13.63 4.65 7.73
C ASP A 61 14.66 3.54 7.38
N ALA A 62 15.31 2.94 8.39
CA ALA A 62 16.24 1.81 8.19
C ALA A 62 15.53 0.44 8.06
N THR A 63 14.22 0.38 8.30
CA THR A 63 13.43 -0.85 8.19
C THR A 63 12.72 -0.91 6.84
N PRO A 64 12.84 -2.02 6.09
CA PRO A 64 12.07 -2.19 4.86
C PRO A 64 10.56 -2.07 5.12
N SER A 65 9.90 -1.23 4.34
CA SER A 65 8.46 -1.03 4.32
C SER A 65 7.75 -2.30 3.87
N VAL A 66 6.71 -2.71 4.59
CA VAL A 66 5.81 -3.78 4.16
C VAL A 66 5.02 -3.34 2.92
N LEU A 67 4.48 -4.30 2.17
CA LEU A 67 3.51 -4.00 1.11
C LEU A 67 2.29 -3.33 1.76
N GLN A 68 1.92 -2.16 1.27
CA GLN A 68 0.87 -1.31 1.85
C GLN A 68 0.02 -0.65 0.76
N CYS A 69 -1.19 -0.23 1.11
CA CYS A 69 -2.11 0.51 0.26
C CYS A 69 -2.84 1.58 1.07
N TYR A 70 -3.20 2.70 0.44
CA TYR A 70 -3.95 3.79 1.07
C TYR A 70 -4.61 4.66 0.00
N PHE A 71 -5.53 5.55 0.41
CA PHE A 71 -5.96 6.65 -0.43
C PHE A 71 -5.01 7.83 -0.25
N THR A 72 -4.73 8.56 -1.32
CA THR A 72 -3.87 9.75 -1.33
C THR A 72 -4.33 10.71 -2.43
N PHE A 73 -3.54 11.73 -2.71
CA PHE A 73 -3.73 12.68 -3.80
C PHE A 73 -2.57 12.56 -4.79
N ASP A 74 -2.87 12.72 -6.08
CA ASP A 74 -1.83 12.83 -7.11
C ASP A 74 -1.23 14.24 -7.19
N ASN A 75 -0.37 14.48 -8.19
CA ASN A 75 0.29 15.77 -8.40
C ASN A 75 -0.67 16.92 -8.82
N GLU A 76 -1.88 16.60 -9.28
CA GLU A 76 -2.91 17.58 -9.66
C GLU A 76 -3.87 17.85 -8.48
N GLY A 77 -3.79 17.03 -7.42
CA GLY A 77 -4.61 17.13 -6.21
C GLY A 77 -5.89 16.30 -6.30
N ASP A 78 -6.02 15.43 -7.29
CA ASP A 78 -7.15 14.51 -7.42
C ASP A 78 -6.95 13.29 -6.51
N VAL A 79 -8.05 12.78 -5.93
CA VAL A 79 -8.02 11.61 -5.05
C VAL A 79 -7.70 10.37 -5.88
N VAL A 80 -6.66 9.66 -5.48
CA VAL A 80 -6.24 8.38 -6.06
C VAL A 80 -6.12 7.32 -4.97
N PHE A 81 -6.13 6.05 -5.37
CA PHE A 81 -5.72 4.95 -4.51
C PHE A 81 -4.29 4.55 -4.84
N ALA A 82 -3.48 4.24 -3.84
CA ALA A 82 -2.07 3.91 -4.00
C ALA A 82 -1.78 2.49 -3.50
N ALA A 83 -0.94 1.77 -4.24
CA ALA A 83 -0.28 0.55 -3.77
C ALA A 83 1.25 0.78 -3.76
N VAL A 84 1.88 0.46 -2.63
CA VAL A 84 3.32 0.64 -2.42
C VAL A 84 3.96 -0.74 -2.22
N PRO A 85 4.87 -1.18 -3.11
CA PRO A 85 5.55 -2.46 -2.98
C PRO A 85 6.29 -2.62 -1.65
N ALA A 86 6.41 -3.86 -1.16
CA ALA A 86 7.34 -4.15 -0.06
C ALA A 86 8.78 -3.91 -0.52
N GLY A 87 9.60 -3.24 0.29
CA GLY A 87 10.96 -2.87 -0.10
C GLY A 87 11.59 -1.81 0.81
N ASN A 88 12.62 -1.14 0.29
CA ASN A 88 13.26 0.00 0.92
C ASN A 88 12.60 1.31 0.47
N LEU A 89 12.46 2.25 1.41
CA LEU A 89 11.79 3.54 1.20
C LEU A 89 12.33 4.26 -0.04
N HIS A 90 11.43 4.80 -0.87
CA HIS A 90 11.70 5.40 -2.18
C HIS A 90 13.02 6.19 -2.28
N GLY A 91 13.83 5.84 -3.29
CA GLY A 91 15.17 6.37 -3.53
C GLY A 91 16.29 5.64 -2.76
N SER A 92 15.95 4.73 -1.84
CA SER A 92 16.93 4.10 -0.93
C SER A 92 17.26 2.66 -1.36
N GLY A 93 18.44 2.44 -1.91
CA GLY A 93 18.88 1.13 -2.41
C GLY A 93 18.77 1.01 -3.94
N CYS A 94 18.30 -0.12 -4.46
CA CYS A 94 18.22 -0.37 -5.90
C CYS A 94 16.77 -0.37 -6.40
N ALA A 95 16.57 -0.09 -7.70
CA ALA A 95 15.25 -0.04 -8.33
C ALA A 95 14.44 -1.34 -8.27
N ALA A 96 15.05 -2.49 -7.97
CA ALA A 96 14.33 -3.76 -7.76
C ALA A 96 13.76 -3.91 -6.34
N HIS A 97 14.25 -3.10 -5.40
CA HIS A 97 13.88 -3.05 -4.00
C HIS A 97 13.26 -1.71 -3.60
N ASP A 98 12.98 -0.82 -4.55
CA ASP A 98 12.41 0.50 -4.30
C ASP A 98 10.89 0.42 -4.07
N THR A 99 10.40 1.11 -3.04
CA THR A 99 8.96 1.25 -2.76
C THR A 99 8.30 2.30 -3.68
N THR A 100 8.54 2.26 -4.99
CA THR A 100 7.93 3.19 -5.95
C THR A 100 6.40 3.03 -5.89
N GLU A 101 5.70 4.09 -5.47
CA GLU A 101 4.23 4.10 -5.38
C GLU A 101 3.59 3.89 -6.75
N ARG A 102 2.52 3.11 -6.78
CA ARG A 102 1.73 2.81 -7.98
C ARG A 102 0.32 3.33 -7.77
N GLN A 103 -0.04 4.36 -8.53
CA GLN A 103 -1.31 5.09 -8.36
C GLN A 103 -2.41 4.53 -9.27
N TYR A 104 -3.61 4.45 -8.72
CA TYR A 104 -4.85 4.00 -9.32
C TYR A 104 -5.84 5.15 -9.27
N PRO A 105 -5.94 5.95 -10.36
CA PRO A 105 -6.97 6.96 -10.49
C PRO A 105 -8.35 6.34 -10.32
N LEU A 106 -9.24 7.07 -9.63
CA LEU A 106 -10.61 6.63 -9.47
C LEU A 106 -11.33 6.65 -10.83
N THR A 107 -12.23 5.70 -11.06
CA THR A 107 -13.05 5.64 -12.28
C THR A 107 -13.93 6.89 -12.40
N ALA A 108 -14.58 7.09 -13.55
CA ALA A 108 -15.59 8.15 -13.71
C ALA A 108 -16.80 8.05 -12.72
N ARG A 109 -16.92 6.96 -11.96
CA ARG A 109 -17.89 6.79 -10.86
C ARG A 109 -17.28 7.04 -9.47
N GLY A 110 -16.00 7.43 -9.41
CA GLY A 110 -15.19 7.63 -8.22
C GLY A 110 -14.79 6.35 -7.48
N THR A 111 -14.95 5.17 -8.08
CA THR A 111 -14.54 3.89 -7.47
C THR A 111 -13.09 3.56 -7.81
N VAL A 112 -12.40 2.75 -7.00
CA VAL A 112 -11.17 2.09 -7.44
C VAL A 112 -11.51 1.03 -8.49
N ASP A 113 -10.65 0.85 -9.50
CA ASP A 113 -10.75 -0.28 -10.43
C ASP A 113 -10.25 -1.55 -9.71
N LEU A 114 -11.17 -2.24 -9.03
CA LEU A 114 -10.83 -3.45 -8.26
C LEU A 114 -10.22 -4.57 -9.13
N PRO A 115 -10.66 -4.82 -10.38
CA PRO A 115 -9.95 -5.73 -11.30
C PRO A 115 -8.49 -5.33 -11.56
N ALA A 116 -8.20 -4.06 -11.82
CA ALA A 116 -6.83 -3.58 -12.04
C ALA A 116 -5.98 -3.70 -10.76
N LEU A 117 -6.54 -3.31 -9.60
CA LEU A 117 -5.90 -3.50 -8.30
C LEU A 117 -5.62 -4.98 -8.02
N THR A 118 -6.59 -5.87 -8.27
CA THR A 118 -6.44 -7.33 -8.08
C THR A 118 -5.25 -7.87 -8.85
N ALA A 119 -5.14 -7.51 -10.14
CA ALA A 119 -4.05 -7.96 -10.99
C ALA A 119 -2.67 -7.51 -10.50
N GLU A 120 -2.58 -6.31 -9.90
CA GLU A 120 -1.34 -5.84 -9.28
C GLU A 120 -1.03 -6.58 -7.97
N LEU A 121 -2.03 -6.76 -7.09
CA LEU A 121 -1.81 -7.47 -5.82
C LEU A 121 -1.41 -8.94 -6.05
N ASP A 122 -1.87 -9.54 -7.15
CA ASP A 122 -1.45 -10.88 -7.58
C ASP A 122 0.03 -10.95 -8.02
N ASP A 123 0.66 -9.84 -8.45
CA ASP A 123 2.13 -9.72 -8.62
C ASP A 123 2.84 -9.35 -7.30
N LEU A 124 2.32 -8.34 -6.61
CA LEU A 124 2.98 -7.74 -5.45
C LEU A 124 3.00 -8.65 -4.22
N GLU A 125 1.92 -9.35 -3.89
CA GLU A 125 1.87 -10.17 -2.68
C GLU A 125 2.84 -11.37 -2.72
N PRO A 126 2.97 -12.15 -3.82
CA PRO A 126 4.02 -13.18 -3.92
C PRO A 126 5.42 -12.61 -3.82
N ARG A 127 5.70 -11.46 -4.45
CA ARG A 127 7.01 -10.80 -4.39
C ARG A 127 7.33 -10.30 -2.99
N ALA A 128 6.36 -9.67 -2.32
CA ALA A 128 6.46 -9.26 -0.93
C ALA A 128 6.79 -10.43 0.00
N ARG A 129 6.17 -11.60 -0.21
CA ARG A 129 6.47 -12.84 0.53
C ARG A 129 7.86 -13.41 0.23
N ALA A 130 8.40 -13.19 -0.97
CA ALA A 130 9.66 -13.77 -1.42
C ALA A 130 10.92 -12.93 -1.07
N HIS A 131 10.76 -11.69 -0.61
CA HIS A 131 11.90 -10.85 -0.23
C HIS A 131 12.65 -11.38 1.00
N ASP A 132 13.98 -11.45 0.90
CA ASP A 132 14.87 -11.57 2.05
C ASP A 132 15.09 -10.18 2.68
N VAL A 133 14.60 -9.99 3.91
CA VAL A 133 14.79 -8.77 4.71
C VAL A 133 16.28 -8.42 4.85
N ARG A 134 17.16 -9.42 4.99
CA ARG A 134 18.59 -9.18 5.10
C ARG A 134 19.13 -8.58 3.80
N ALA A 135 18.73 -9.11 2.65
CA ALA A 135 19.15 -8.59 1.35
C ALA A 135 18.61 -7.16 1.09
N LEU A 136 17.40 -6.84 1.58
CA LEU A 136 16.85 -5.47 1.55
C LEU A 136 17.69 -4.50 2.39
N VAL A 137 18.00 -4.86 3.63
CA VAL A 137 18.86 -4.08 4.53
C VAL A 137 20.29 -3.94 3.99
N GLU A 138 20.87 -5.01 3.45
CA GLU A 138 22.18 -4.93 2.79
C GLU A 138 22.14 -4.02 1.56
N CYS A 139 21.07 -4.06 0.77
CA CYS A 139 20.87 -3.18 -0.38
C CYS A 139 20.73 -1.69 0.02
N LEU A 140 20.12 -1.42 1.18
CA LEU A 140 19.95 -0.08 1.73
C LEU A 140 21.29 0.54 2.14
N PHE A 141 22.13 -0.23 2.87
CA PHE A 141 23.34 0.31 3.49
C PHE A 141 24.62 0.12 2.66
N PHE A 142 24.70 -0.88 1.78
CA PHE A 142 25.91 -1.20 1.01
C PHE A 142 25.76 -0.95 -0.50
N GLY A 143 24.58 -0.50 -0.95
CA GLY A 143 24.32 -0.17 -2.35
C GLY A 143 23.68 -1.32 -3.15
N PRO A 144 23.61 -1.21 -4.48
CA PRO A 144 22.78 -2.09 -5.28
C PRO A 144 23.23 -3.55 -5.25
N CYS A 145 22.25 -4.45 -5.13
CA CYS A 145 22.48 -5.89 -5.18
C CYS A 145 23.22 -6.32 -6.46
N PRO A 146 24.12 -7.32 -6.39
CA PRO A 146 24.67 -7.94 -7.59
C PRO A 146 23.55 -8.54 -8.45
N ARG A 147 23.67 -8.37 -9.77
CA ARG A 147 22.76 -8.91 -10.79
C ARG A 147 23.10 -10.35 -11.14
#